data_AF-A0A7W0RAY4-F1
#
_entry.id   AF-A0A7W0RAY4-F1
#
_cell.length_a   1.000
_cell.length_b   1.000
_cell.length_c   1.000
_cell.angle_alpha   90.00
_cell.angle_beta   90.00
_cell.angle_gamma   90.00
#
_symmetry.space_group_name_H-M   'P 1'
#
loop_
_entity.id
_entity.type
_entity.pdbx_description
1 polymer ?
#
loop_
_entity_poly.entity_id
_entity_poly.type
_entity_poly.pdbx_seq_one_letter_code
_entity_poly.pdbx_strand_id
1 'polypeptide(L)'
;MKGRYDMGGKHAVSLPNPSDPHRFRKTVAGFCMVVAPLLLLFSMVVESRIGTSEESFVIGKVGDPDTGSLEQMLLVAGLVLMAPAILGLMHILREREVAFGHVGGAVALIGLLVLPFAWMVGMVVLAIGLYRARAAQAATAASIALAAALLAAGGAFESEVLGIIGSAVMLVGLGGGGLTVLSESDADWEHTPEHKGSRPLAGMH
;
A
#
# COMPACT_ATOMS: atom_id res chain seq x y z
N MET A 1 -29.82 -48.61 13.47
CA MET A 1 -29.57 -47.33 14.17
C MET A 1 -28.59 -47.55 15.31
N LYS A 2 -27.37 -47.00 15.24
CA LYS A 2 -26.55 -46.72 16.41
C LYS A 2 -25.58 -45.58 16.05
N GLY A 3 -26.02 -44.36 16.35
CA GLY A 3 -25.24 -43.15 16.16
C GLY A 3 -24.04 -43.14 17.08
N ARG A 4 -22.90 -42.70 16.55
CA ARG A 4 -21.70 -42.43 17.32
C ARG A 4 -21.50 -40.92 17.26
N TYR A 5 -21.95 -40.23 18.31
CA TYR A 5 -21.59 -38.84 18.55
C TYR A 5 -20.17 -38.84 19.09
N ASP A 6 -19.23 -38.36 18.27
CA ASP A 6 -17.88 -38.04 18.71
C ASP A 6 -17.95 -36.68 19.44
N MET A 7 -17.92 -36.76 20.77
CA MET A 7 -17.92 -35.62 21.68
C MET A 7 -16.51 -35.47 22.23
N GLY A 8 -15.82 -34.37 21.86
CA GLY A 8 -14.68 -33.89 22.65
C GLY A 8 -13.34 -33.81 21.94
N GLY A 9 -13.30 -33.35 20.69
CA GLY A 9 -12.10 -32.73 20.16
C GLY A 9 -11.85 -31.40 20.88
N LYS A 10 -11.06 -31.41 21.95
CA LYS A 10 -10.51 -30.18 22.52
C LYS A 10 -9.83 -29.44 21.39
N HIS A 11 -10.37 -28.31 20.95
CA HIS A 11 -9.69 -27.38 20.07
C HIS A 11 -8.43 -26.94 20.80
N ALA A 12 -7.33 -27.66 20.59
CA ALA A 12 -6.02 -27.20 20.98
C ALA A 12 -5.87 -25.85 20.30
N VAL A 13 -5.85 -24.79 21.08
CA VAL A 13 -5.50 -23.45 20.60
C VAL A 13 -4.07 -23.58 20.12
N SER A 14 -3.92 -23.83 18.82
CA SER A 14 -2.63 -23.91 18.16
C SER A 14 -1.97 -22.56 18.41
N LEU A 15 -0.87 -22.57 19.17
CA LEU A 15 -0.15 -21.34 19.48
C LEU A 15 0.23 -20.67 18.15
N PRO A 16 0.15 -19.33 18.05
CA PRO A 16 0.57 -18.59 16.86
C PRO A 16 1.95 -19.06 16.41
N ASN A 17 2.03 -19.76 15.27
CA ASN A 17 3.29 -20.22 14.73
C ASN A 17 3.90 -19.06 13.91
N PRO A 18 5.00 -18.43 14.36
CA PRO A 18 5.64 -17.35 13.61
C PRO A 18 6.24 -17.84 12.27
N SER A 19 6.37 -19.15 12.06
CA SER A 19 6.89 -19.73 10.81
C SER A 19 5.80 -20.04 9.77
N ASP A 20 4.54 -19.67 9.99
CA ASP A 20 3.49 -19.84 8.99
C ASP A 20 3.74 -18.89 7.80
N PRO A 21 4.10 -19.42 6.61
CA PRO A 21 4.42 -18.58 5.46
C PRO A 21 3.25 -17.70 5.02
N HIS A 22 2.01 -18.15 5.25
CA HIS A 22 0.83 -17.43 4.84
C HIS A 22 0.62 -16.18 5.70
N ARG A 23 0.57 -16.38 7.01
CA ARG A 23 0.49 -15.30 7.99
C ARG A 23 1.63 -14.31 7.82
N PHE A 24 2.86 -14.81 7.61
CA PHE A 24 4.03 -13.94 7.41
C PHE A 24 3.86 -13.01 6.21
N ARG A 25 3.52 -13.54 5.02
CA ARG A 25 3.34 -12.73 3.81
C ARG A 25 2.25 -11.69 3.97
N LYS A 26 1.13 -12.05 4.60
CA LYS A 26 0.02 -11.15 4.90
C LYS A 26 0.44 -9.99 5.80
N THR A 27 1.06 -10.30 6.93
CA THR A 27 1.52 -9.29 7.90
C THR A 27 2.54 -8.36 7.25
N VAL A 28 3.50 -8.90 6.50
CA VAL A 28 4.49 -8.09 5.78
C VAL A 28 3.82 -7.18 4.75
N ALA A 29 2.92 -7.71 3.91
CA ALA A 29 2.21 -6.93 2.90
C ALA A 29 1.38 -5.80 3.53
N GLY A 30 0.51 -6.13 4.50
CA GLY A 30 -0.34 -5.16 5.17
C GLY A 30 0.44 -4.10 5.94
N PHE A 31 1.51 -4.49 6.64
CA PHE A 31 2.39 -3.56 7.34
C PHE A 31 3.10 -2.60 6.37
N CYS A 32 3.64 -3.13 5.28
CA CYS A 32 4.35 -2.32 4.28
C CYS A 32 3.41 -1.34 3.56
N MET A 33 2.16 -1.73 3.30
CA MET A 33 1.16 -0.82 2.74
C MET A 33 0.86 0.39 3.63
N VAL A 34 1.07 0.28 4.94
CA VAL A 34 0.90 1.41 5.88
C VAL A 34 2.20 2.18 6.04
N VAL A 35 3.30 1.48 6.34
CA VAL A 35 4.55 2.12 6.76
C VAL A 35 5.30 2.74 5.58
N ALA A 36 5.29 2.12 4.39
CA ALA A 36 5.98 2.67 3.23
C ALA A 36 5.51 4.09 2.85
N PRO A 37 4.21 4.34 2.58
CA PRO A 37 3.75 5.69 2.26
C PRO A 37 3.87 6.65 3.45
N LEU A 38 3.84 6.17 4.70
CA LEU A 38 4.06 7.01 5.87
C LEU A 38 5.48 7.57 5.89
N LEU A 39 6.49 6.71 5.68
CA LEU A 39 7.89 7.14 5.63
C LEU A 39 8.15 8.10 4.46
N LEU A 40 7.56 7.84 3.29
CA LEU A 40 7.67 8.74 2.14
C LEU A 40 7.02 10.10 2.40
N LEU A 41 5.86 10.15 3.05
CA LEU A 41 5.23 11.41 3.46
C LEU A 41 6.10 12.16 4.47
N PHE A 42 6.61 11.48 5.49
CA PHE A 42 7.50 12.09 6.48
C PHE A 42 8.79 12.61 5.83
N SER A 43 9.37 11.87 4.89
CA SER A 43 10.53 12.32 4.11
C SER A 43 10.26 13.65 3.41
N MET A 44 9.13 13.76 2.70
CA MET A 44 8.74 15.00 2.02
C MET A 44 8.51 16.17 2.98
N VAL A 45 7.88 15.92 4.13
CA VAL A 45 7.65 16.95 5.16
C VAL A 45 8.96 17.40 5.81
N VAL A 46 9.96 16.52 5.95
CA VAL A 46 11.28 16.89 6.46
C VAL A 46 12.03 17.71 5.42
N GLU A 47 12.04 17.31 4.15
CA GLU A 47 12.67 18.06 3.06
C GLU A 47 12.09 19.47 2.92
N SER A 48 10.76 19.60 3.05
CA SER A 48 10.04 20.88 3.07
C SER A 48 10.59 21.91 4.07
N ARG A 49 11.02 21.43 5.25
CA ARG A 49 11.52 22.29 6.33
C ARG A 49 12.92 22.82 6.07
N ILE A 50 13.68 22.13 5.22
CA ILE A 50 15.05 22.53 4.84
C ILE A 50 15.00 23.70 3.85
N GLY A 51 13.93 23.81 3.05
CA GLY A 51 13.76 24.85 2.03
C GLY A 51 14.41 24.47 0.69
N THR A 52 13.87 24.99 -0.40
CA THR A 52 14.23 24.61 -1.78
C THR A 52 15.26 25.52 -2.46
N SER A 53 15.71 26.59 -1.78
CA SER A 53 16.74 27.47 -2.33
C SER A 53 18.15 26.87 -2.15
N GLU A 54 19.09 27.22 -3.03
CA GLU A 54 20.48 26.76 -2.92
C GLU A 54 21.10 27.10 -1.55
N GLU A 55 20.80 28.29 -1.00
CA GLU A 55 21.29 28.70 0.32
C GLU A 55 20.71 27.80 1.43
N SER A 56 19.42 27.49 1.34
CA SER A 56 18.74 26.62 2.31
C SER A 56 19.22 25.17 2.21
N PHE A 57 19.51 24.70 0.99
CA PHE A 57 20.08 23.38 0.75
C PHE A 57 21.49 23.24 1.37
N VAL A 58 22.37 24.22 1.16
CA VAL A 58 23.72 24.19 1.75
C VAL A 58 23.66 24.34 3.27
N ILE A 59 22.88 25.29 3.79
CA ILE A 59 22.81 25.53 5.24
C ILE A 59 22.13 24.37 5.97
N GLY A 60 21.05 23.81 5.43
CA GLY A 60 20.28 22.77 6.11
C GLY A 60 20.75 21.34 5.84
N LYS A 61 21.24 21.03 4.62
CA LYS A 61 21.68 19.66 4.27
C LYS A 61 23.18 19.44 4.46
N VAL A 62 24.01 20.48 4.31
CA VAL A 62 25.48 20.42 4.53
C VAL A 62 25.86 20.98 5.91
N GLY A 63 25.14 22.00 6.40
CA GLY A 63 25.41 22.61 7.71
C GLY A 63 24.95 21.77 8.91
N ASP A 64 23.93 20.91 8.74
CA ASP A 64 23.49 19.94 9.73
C ASP A 64 23.38 18.53 9.11
N PRO A 65 24.46 17.73 9.17
CA PRO A 65 24.51 16.41 8.54
C PRO A 65 23.47 15.43 9.11
N ASP A 66 23.00 15.63 10.34
CA ASP A 66 22.05 14.71 10.98
C ASP A 66 20.65 14.83 10.33
N THR A 67 20.23 16.04 9.99
CA THR A 67 18.92 16.30 9.36
C THR A 67 18.88 15.79 7.91
N GLY A 68 19.91 16.08 7.11
CA GLY A 68 20.00 15.57 5.74
C GLY A 68 20.10 14.03 5.67
N SER A 69 20.80 13.42 6.62
CA SER A 69 20.90 11.95 6.72
C SER A 69 19.55 11.30 7.06
N LEU A 70 18.77 11.91 7.96
CA LEU A 70 17.46 11.39 8.37
C LEU A 70 16.45 11.39 7.22
N GLU A 71 16.37 12.48 6.45
CA GLU A 71 15.52 12.57 5.25
C GLU A 71 15.85 11.43 4.26
N GLN A 72 17.14 11.29 3.90
CA GLN A 72 17.58 10.27 2.97
C GLN A 72 17.29 8.84 3.48
N MET A 73 17.45 8.60 4.78
CA MET A 73 17.12 7.31 5.41
C MET A 73 15.62 7.02 5.34
N LEU A 74 14.76 8.00 5.62
CA LEU A 74 13.31 7.85 5.52
C LEU A 74 12.86 7.57 4.09
N LEU A 75 13.41 8.30 3.12
CA LEU A 75 13.15 8.09 1.70
C LEU A 75 13.51 6.66 1.27
N VAL A 76 14.75 6.24 1.55
CA VAL A 76 15.25 4.92 1.15
C VAL A 76 14.47 3.80 1.86
N ALA A 77 14.20 3.94 3.16
CA ALA A 77 13.39 2.97 3.90
C ALA A 77 11.96 2.87 3.34
N GLY A 78 11.34 4.01 3.02
CA GLY A 78 10.02 4.07 2.38
C GLY A 78 10.00 3.38 1.02
N LEU A 79 10.99 3.65 0.16
CA LEU A 79 11.12 3.00 -1.15
C LEU A 79 11.32 1.49 -1.02
N VAL A 80 12.18 1.04 -0.10
CA VAL A 80 12.42 -0.39 0.13
C VAL A 80 11.14 -1.10 0.58
N LEU A 81 10.36 -0.50 1.49
CA LEU A 81 9.09 -1.07 1.94
C LEU A 81 7.98 -0.95 0.91
N MET A 82 8.09 -0.06 -0.07
CA MET A 82 7.09 0.05 -1.14
C MET A 82 7.08 -1.20 -2.04
N ALA A 83 8.23 -1.85 -2.24
CA ALA A 83 8.32 -3.08 -3.03
C ALA A 83 7.41 -4.22 -2.50
N PRO A 84 7.49 -4.65 -1.22
CA PRO A 84 6.55 -5.63 -0.67
C PRO A 84 5.11 -5.13 -0.60
N ALA A 85 4.86 -3.82 -0.46
CA ALA A 85 3.51 -3.27 -0.57
C ALA A 85 2.90 -3.52 -1.97
N ILE A 86 3.67 -3.25 -3.03
CA ILE A 86 3.26 -3.52 -4.42
C ILE A 86 3.04 -5.02 -4.64
N LEU A 87 3.96 -5.88 -4.17
CA LEU A 87 3.81 -7.34 -4.27
C LEU A 87 2.55 -7.83 -3.53
N GLY A 88 2.20 -7.21 -2.40
CA GLY A 88 0.96 -7.45 -1.68
C GLY A 88 -0.28 -7.11 -2.52
N LEU A 89 -0.30 -5.97 -3.21
CA LEU A 89 -1.39 -5.61 -4.12
C LEU A 89 -1.50 -6.57 -5.31
N MET A 90 -0.36 -6.98 -5.89
CA MET A 90 -0.33 -7.98 -6.95
C MET A 90 -0.95 -9.30 -6.51
N HIS A 91 -0.64 -9.72 -5.27
CA HIS A 91 -1.17 -10.94 -4.69
C HIS A 91 -2.69 -10.89 -4.54
N ILE A 92 -3.24 -9.77 -4.09
CA ILE A 92 -4.69 -9.56 -3.98
C ILE A 92 -5.39 -9.72 -5.34
N LEU A 93 -4.73 -9.36 -6.45
CA LEU A 93 -5.32 -9.44 -7.79
C LEU A 93 -5.16 -10.82 -8.47
N ARG A 94 -4.43 -11.76 -7.85
CA ARG A 94 -3.99 -13.01 -8.50
C ARG A 94 -5.11 -13.97 -8.93
N GLU A 95 -6.32 -13.87 -8.37
CA GLU A 95 -7.40 -14.81 -8.72
C GLU A 95 -8.47 -14.19 -9.61
N ARG A 96 -8.58 -12.86 -9.65
CA ARG A 96 -9.68 -12.15 -10.34
C ARG A 96 -9.21 -11.30 -11.53
N GLU A 97 -8.05 -10.66 -11.44
CA GLU A 97 -7.56 -9.71 -12.44
C GLU A 97 -6.03 -9.83 -12.61
N VAL A 98 -5.56 -11.06 -12.92
CA VAL A 98 -4.12 -11.41 -13.02
C VAL A 98 -3.35 -10.46 -13.94
N ALA A 99 -3.94 -10.08 -15.07
CA ALA A 99 -3.31 -9.18 -16.03
C ALA A 99 -2.98 -7.81 -15.41
N PHE A 100 -3.92 -7.22 -14.66
CA PHE A 100 -3.69 -5.95 -13.96
C PHE A 100 -2.69 -6.09 -12.83
N GLY A 101 -2.73 -7.21 -12.09
CA GLY A 101 -1.74 -7.52 -11.06
C GLY A 101 -0.33 -7.58 -11.63
N HIS A 102 -0.10 -8.33 -12.70
CA HIS A 102 1.23 -8.48 -13.29
C HIS A 102 1.71 -7.22 -14.03
N VAL A 103 0.88 -6.63 -14.90
CA VAL A 103 1.28 -5.43 -15.66
C VAL A 103 1.45 -4.25 -14.71
N GLY A 104 0.47 -3.98 -13.86
CA GLY A 104 0.53 -2.86 -12.93
C GLY A 104 1.66 -3.03 -11.92
N GLY A 105 1.83 -4.24 -11.37
CA GLY A 105 2.91 -4.56 -10.45
C GLY A 105 4.31 -4.45 -11.04
N ALA A 106 4.53 -5.01 -12.23
CA ALA A 106 5.82 -4.93 -12.92
C ALA A 106 6.17 -3.49 -13.28
N VAL A 107 5.22 -2.73 -13.84
CA VAL A 107 5.41 -1.32 -14.18
C VAL A 107 5.67 -0.49 -12.92
N ALA A 108 4.95 -0.74 -11.82
CA ALA A 108 5.15 -0.07 -10.55
C ALA A 108 6.55 -0.34 -9.97
N LEU A 109 6.99 -1.59 -9.95
CA LEU A 109 8.31 -1.98 -9.41
C LEU A 109 9.47 -1.45 -10.25
N ILE A 110 9.39 -1.56 -11.58
CA ILE A 110 10.41 -0.98 -12.48
C ILE A 110 10.45 0.53 -12.30
N GLY A 111 9.28 1.17 -12.25
CA GLY A 111 9.18 2.61 -12.06
C GLY A 111 9.72 3.09 -10.72
N LEU A 112 9.50 2.31 -9.65
CA LEU A 112 10.00 2.63 -8.31
C LEU A 112 11.53 2.69 -8.26
N LEU A 113 12.21 1.86 -9.05
CA LEU A 113 13.67 1.72 -9.02
C LEU A 113 14.39 2.56 -10.09
N VAL A 114 13.77 2.75 -11.26
CA VAL A 114 14.47 3.28 -12.45
C VAL A 114 13.76 4.48 -13.07
N LEU A 115 12.42 4.52 -13.04
CA LEU A 115 11.65 5.51 -13.77
C LEU A 115 10.43 5.99 -12.97
N PRO A 116 10.55 7.01 -12.10
CA PRO A 116 9.52 7.38 -11.14
C PRO A 116 8.13 7.65 -11.74
N PHE A 117 8.05 8.18 -12.97
CA PHE A 117 6.76 8.34 -13.66
C PHE A 117 6.06 7.01 -13.98
N ALA A 118 6.82 5.96 -14.30
CA ALA A 118 6.28 4.62 -14.50
C ALA A 118 5.72 4.04 -13.18
N TRP A 119 6.26 4.43 -12.02
CA TRP A 119 5.68 4.03 -10.74
C TRP A 119 4.24 4.52 -10.62
N MET A 120 3.98 5.79 -10.95
CA MET A 120 2.63 6.37 -10.94
C MET A 120 1.68 5.61 -11.87
N VAL A 121 2.14 5.32 -13.10
CA VAL A 121 1.34 4.55 -14.07
C VAL A 121 1.02 3.15 -13.54
N GLY A 122 2.01 2.45 -12.97
CA GLY A 122 1.81 1.13 -12.38
C GLY A 122 0.80 1.14 -11.22
N MET A 123 0.87 2.15 -10.35
CA MET A 123 -0.09 2.33 -9.27
C MET A 123 -1.52 2.58 -9.78
N VAL A 124 -1.69 3.35 -10.86
CA VAL A 124 -3.00 3.54 -11.51
C VAL A 124 -3.53 2.22 -12.08
N VAL A 125 -2.69 1.44 -12.75
CA VAL A 125 -3.08 0.12 -13.30
C VAL A 125 -3.49 -0.84 -12.18
N LEU A 126 -2.75 -0.88 -11.07
CA LEU A 126 -3.12 -1.67 -9.89
C LEU A 126 -4.44 -1.20 -9.28
N ALA A 127 -4.67 0.12 -9.16
CA ALA A 127 -5.92 0.69 -8.68
C ALA A 127 -7.11 0.30 -9.56
N ILE A 128 -6.96 0.32 -10.89
CA ILE A 128 -7.98 -0.16 -11.83
C ILE A 128 -8.26 -1.65 -11.61
N GLY A 129 -7.21 -2.47 -11.43
CA GLY A 129 -7.33 -3.89 -11.11
C GLY A 129 -8.11 -4.12 -9.82
N LEU A 130 -7.79 -3.40 -8.74
CA LEU A 130 -8.47 -3.48 -7.44
C LEU A 130 -9.95 -3.15 -7.54
N TYR A 131 -10.28 -2.09 -8.30
CA TYR A 131 -11.66 -1.69 -8.55
C TYR A 131 -12.43 -2.75 -9.33
N ARG A 132 -11.84 -3.27 -10.42
CA ARG A 132 -12.47 -4.28 -11.29
C ARG A 132 -12.66 -5.62 -10.58
N ALA A 133 -11.67 -6.06 -9.81
CA ALA A 133 -11.73 -7.28 -9.02
C ALA A 133 -12.72 -7.19 -7.85
N ARG A 134 -13.16 -5.97 -7.48
CA ARG A 134 -13.91 -5.67 -6.25
C ARG A 134 -13.18 -6.18 -4.99
N ALA A 135 -11.85 -6.16 -5.04
CA ALA A 135 -10.99 -6.67 -3.98
C ALA A 135 -10.73 -5.64 -2.87
N ALA A 136 -11.02 -4.36 -3.14
CA ALA A 136 -10.96 -3.28 -2.17
C ALA A 136 -12.19 -2.37 -2.28
N GLN A 137 -12.41 -1.55 -1.27
CA GLN A 137 -13.39 -0.46 -1.33
C GLN A 137 -13.07 0.44 -2.52
N ALA A 138 -14.10 0.89 -3.24
CA ALA A 138 -13.91 1.80 -4.38
C ALA A 138 -13.16 3.09 -3.96
N ALA A 139 -13.36 3.54 -2.71
CA ALA A 139 -12.63 4.66 -2.13
C ALA A 139 -11.12 4.41 -2.05
N THR A 140 -10.68 3.20 -1.70
CA THR A 140 -9.27 2.80 -1.66
C THR A 140 -8.64 2.81 -3.05
N ALA A 141 -9.34 2.24 -4.05
CA ALA A 141 -8.85 2.26 -5.42
C ALA A 141 -8.78 3.70 -5.97
N ALA A 142 -9.80 4.51 -5.71
CA ALA A 142 -9.86 5.90 -6.14
C ALA A 142 -8.76 6.75 -5.49
N SER A 143 -8.48 6.57 -4.20
CA SER A 143 -7.40 7.31 -3.53
C SER A 143 -6.03 6.91 -4.05
N ILE A 144 -5.74 5.63 -4.30
CA ILE A 144 -4.47 5.21 -4.91
C ILE A 144 -4.28 5.84 -6.30
N ALA A 145 -5.31 5.81 -7.15
CA ALA A 145 -5.26 6.42 -8.49
C ALA A 145 -5.09 7.95 -8.42
N LEU A 146 -5.83 8.62 -7.53
CA LEU A 146 -5.74 10.06 -7.32
C LEU A 146 -4.35 10.47 -6.79
N ALA A 147 -3.82 9.71 -5.84
CA ALA A 147 -2.49 9.94 -5.29
C ALA A 147 -1.41 9.86 -6.37
N ALA A 148 -1.46 8.83 -7.23
CA ALA A 148 -0.53 8.69 -8.34
C ALA A 148 -0.62 9.88 -9.32
N ALA A 149 -1.83 10.37 -9.61
CA ALA A 149 -2.02 11.54 -10.46
C ALA A 149 -1.48 12.83 -9.82
N LEU A 150 -1.73 13.04 -8.52
CA LEU A 150 -1.24 14.19 -7.77
C LEU A 150 0.29 14.20 -7.67
N LEU A 151 0.91 13.04 -7.43
CA LEU A 151 2.36 12.92 -7.38
C LEU A 151 2.99 13.14 -8.76
N ALA A 152 2.38 12.62 -9.82
CA ALA A 152 2.83 12.90 -11.19
C ALA A 152 2.74 14.40 -11.53
N ALA A 153 1.65 15.06 -11.13
CA ALA A 153 1.49 16.50 -11.29
C ALA A 153 2.51 17.29 -10.45
N GLY A 154 2.74 16.88 -9.20
CA GLY A 154 3.76 17.47 -8.34
C GLY A 154 5.15 17.41 -8.96
N GLY A 155 5.53 16.26 -9.53
CA GLY A 155 6.78 16.14 -10.27
C GLY A 155 6.83 16.97 -11.56
N ALA A 156 5.74 17.03 -12.33
CA ALA A 156 5.70 17.74 -13.60
C ALA A 156 5.70 19.28 -13.45
N PHE A 157 5.12 19.79 -12.35
CA PHE A 157 5.04 21.22 -12.06
C PHE A 157 6.06 21.68 -11.00
N GLU A 158 6.97 20.79 -10.59
CA GLU A 158 7.93 21.03 -9.49
C GLU A 158 7.23 21.55 -8.22
N SER A 159 6.00 21.08 -7.98
CA SER A 159 5.15 21.54 -6.90
C SER A 159 5.24 20.60 -5.70
N GLU A 160 5.98 21.07 -4.70
CA GLU A 160 6.15 20.38 -3.43
C GLU A 160 4.82 20.14 -2.70
N VAL A 161 3.93 21.14 -2.70
CA VAL A 161 2.60 21.05 -2.09
C VAL A 161 1.77 19.94 -2.73
N LEU A 162 1.77 19.82 -4.06
CA LEU A 162 1.09 18.72 -4.75
C LEU A 162 1.73 17.37 -4.43
N GLY A 163 3.06 17.33 -4.29
CA GLY A 163 3.79 16.14 -3.85
C GLY A 163 3.35 15.66 -2.46
N ILE A 164 3.31 16.57 -1.48
CA ILE A 164 2.88 16.28 -0.10
C ILE A 164 1.42 15.81 -0.07
N ILE A 165 0.52 16.51 -0.76
CA ILE A 165 -0.90 16.12 -0.85
C ILE A 165 -1.02 14.75 -1.51
N GLY A 166 -0.31 14.51 -2.62
CA GLY A 166 -0.30 13.23 -3.32
C GLY A 166 0.19 12.09 -2.43
N SER A 167 1.26 12.30 -1.67
CA SER A 167 1.79 11.33 -0.71
C SER A 167 0.82 11.06 0.45
N ALA A 168 0.16 12.09 0.98
CA ALA A 168 -0.87 11.94 2.01
C ALA A 168 -2.08 11.14 1.51
N VAL A 169 -2.55 11.41 0.28
CA VAL A 169 -3.62 10.61 -0.35
C VAL A 169 -3.16 9.18 -0.61
N MET A 170 -1.89 8.96 -0.97
CA MET A 170 -1.31 7.61 -1.13
C MET A 170 -1.34 6.84 0.19
N LEU A 171 -0.96 7.49 1.29
CA LEU A 171 -1.03 6.92 2.64
C LEU A 171 -2.47 6.56 3.02
N VAL A 172 -3.46 7.38 2.67
CA VAL A 172 -4.87 7.04 2.93
C VAL A 172 -5.30 5.81 2.13
N GLY A 173 -4.95 5.73 0.85
CA GLY A 173 -5.28 4.59 -0.01
C GLY A 173 -4.61 3.29 0.41
N LEU A 174 -3.28 3.27 0.40
CA LEU A 174 -2.52 2.08 0.79
C LEU A 174 -2.68 1.76 2.27
N GLY A 175 -2.68 2.76 3.15
CA GLY A 175 -2.86 2.55 4.58
C GLY A 175 -4.22 1.96 4.92
N GLY A 176 -5.31 2.47 4.32
CA GLY A 176 -6.63 1.87 4.48
C GLY A 176 -6.73 0.43 3.95
N GLY A 177 -6.10 0.17 2.80
CA GLY A 177 -5.98 -1.18 2.25
C GLY A 177 -5.18 -2.11 3.17
N GLY A 178 -4.01 -1.69 3.62
CA GLY A 178 -3.13 -2.43 4.51
C GLY A 178 -3.77 -2.74 5.86
N LEU A 179 -4.48 -1.78 6.46
CA LEU A 179 -5.24 -2.00 7.69
C LEU A 179 -6.36 -3.04 7.48
N THR A 180 -7.03 -3.01 6.33
CA THR A 180 -8.03 -4.03 5.97
C THR A 180 -7.37 -5.41 5.90
N VAL A 181 -6.23 -5.53 5.21
CA VAL A 181 -5.45 -6.78 5.11
C VAL A 181 -5.02 -7.30 6.49
N LEU A 182 -4.54 -6.40 7.37
CA LEU A 182 -4.12 -6.77 8.72
C LEU A 182 -5.31 -7.19 9.61
N SER A 183 -6.50 -6.69 9.34
CA SER A 183 -7.73 -7.02 10.09
C SER A 183 -8.42 -8.29 9.61
N GLU A 184 -8.13 -8.74 8.39
CA GLU A 184 -8.72 -9.94 7.79
C GLU A 184 -8.28 -11.20 8.54
N SER A 185 -9.02 -12.32 8.46
CA SER A 185 -8.55 -13.59 9.03
C SER A 185 -7.51 -14.24 8.10
N ASP A 186 -6.69 -15.16 8.59
CA ASP A 186 -5.69 -15.82 7.73
C ASP A 186 -6.37 -16.70 6.66
N ALA A 187 -7.51 -17.32 7.00
CA ALA A 187 -8.29 -18.11 6.06
C ALA A 187 -8.92 -17.25 4.95
N ASP A 188 -9.41 -16.06 5.30
CA ASP A 188 -10.04 -15.16 4.33
C ASP A 188 -9.00 -14.52 3.38
N TRP A 189 -7.79 -14.23 3.86
CA TRP A 189 -6.71 -13.63 3.07
C TRP A 189 -6.15 -14.53 1.94
N GLU A 190 -6.26 -15.87 2.07
CA GLU A 190 -5.86 -16.75 0.94
C GLU A 190 -6.74 -16.53 -0.29
N HIS A 191 -7.97 -16.06 -0.09
CA HIS A 191 -8.95 -15.83 -1.13
C HIS A 191 -9.07 -14.34 -1.42
N THR A 192 -9.31 -13.98 -2.68
CA THR A 192 -9.54 -12.57 -3.01
C THR A 192 -10.79 -12.08 -2.29
N PRO A 193 -10.71 -11.06 -1.40
CA PRO A 193 -11.82 -10.66 -0.56
C PRO A 193 -13.04 -10.29 -1.42
N GLU A 194 -14.19 -10.89 -1.14
CA GLU A 194 -15.44 -10.40 -1.70
C GLU A 194 -15.85 -9.16 -0.91
N HIS A 195 -15.63 -7.98 -1.49
CA HIS A 195 -16.19 -6.78 -0.88
C HIS A 195 -17.72 -6.85 -0.96
N LYS A 196 -18.34 -7.23 0.16
CA LYS A 196 -19.79 -7.15 0.37
C LYS A 196 -20.14 -5.67 0.48
N GLY A 197 -20.18 -4.97 -0.65
CA GLY A 197 -20.72 -3.63 -0.72
C GLY A 197 -22.13 -3.58 -0.13
N SER A 198 -22.57 -2.39 0.27
CA SER A 198 -23.93 -2.10 0.68
C SER A 198 -24.90 -2.48 -0.45
N ARG A 199 -25.35 -3.73 -0.48
CA ARG A 199 -26.57 -4.07 -1.18
C ARG A 199 -27.66 -3.16 -0.58
N PRO A 200 -28.39 -2.37 -1.38
CA PRO A 200 -29.69 -1.88 -0.93
C PRO A 200 -30.45 -3.10 -0.43
N LEU A 201 -31.04 -3.02 0.76
CA LEU A 201 -31.96 -4.05 1.23
C LEU A 201 -32.97 -4.26 0.10
N ALA A 202 -32.98 -5.46 -0.47
CA ALA A 202 -33.97 -5.82 -1.47
C ALA A 202 -35.35 -5.67 -0.79
N GLY A 203 -36.10 -4.63 -1.15
CA GLY A 203 -37.43 -4.37 -0.61
C GLY A 203 -37.73 -2.98 -0.02
N MET A 204 -36.91 -1.95 -0.24
CA MET A 204 -37.34 -0.56 0.04
C MET A 204 -37.70 0.17 -1.24
N HIS A 205 -38.94 -0.05 -1.69
CA HIS A 205 -39.71 0.84 -2.56
C HIS A 205 -41.00 1.20 -1.84
#